data_AF-A0A562NXE1-F1
#
_entry.id   AF-A0A562NXE1-F1
#
_cell.length_a   1.000
_cell.length_b   1.000
_cell.length_c   1.000
_cell.angle_alpha   90.00
_cell.angle_beta   90.00
_cell.angle_gamma   90.00
#
_symmetry.space_group_name_H-M   'P 1'
#
loop_
_entity.id
_entity.type
_entity.pdbx_description
1 polymer ?
#
loop_
_entity_poly.entity_id
_entity_poly.type
_entity_poly.pdbx_seq_one_letter_code
_entity_poly.pdbx_strand_id
1 'polypeptide(L)'
;MKFTLPSLAALSALVFLAACETAPTTGTPPETQNFDAERAELAANPAARTDFVAKCTTATARSSATDISNMAVLMDTTPARAPSTFCQRMTQGVVDGRVSARDVEMGMAGQMTPGVLQVLQAR
;
A
#
# COMPACT_ATOMS: atom_id res chain seq x y z
N MET A 1 52.82 -9.14 -52.36
CA MET A 1 52.89 -8.08 -51.32
C MET A 1 51.46 -7.82 -50.84
N LYS A 2 51.16 -8.17 -49.58
CA LYS A 2 49.83 -8.08 -48.95
C LYS A 2 49.77 -6.79 -48.14
N PHE A 3 48.85 -5.89 -48.47
CA PHE A 3 48.57 -4.67 -47.72
C PHE A 3 47.51 -4.94 -46.65
N THR A 4 47.87 -4.74 -45.38
CA THR A 4 46.99 -4.77 -44.21
C THR A 4 46.56 -3.34 -43.87
N LEU A 5 45.25 -3.06 -43.91
CA LEU A 5 44.66 -1.84 -43.33
C LEU A 5 44.32 -2.09 -41.84
N PRO A 6 44.65 -1.17 -40.91
CA PRO A 6 44.16 -1.24 -39.54
C PRO A 6 42.76 -0.64 -39.41
N SER A 7 41.99 -1.39 -38.64
CA SER A 7 40.58 -1.28 -38.28
C SER A 7 40.16 -0.02 -37.54
N LEU A 8 38.91 0.33 -37.83
CA LEU A 8 37.81 0.70 -36.91
C LEU A 8 37.98 1.96 -36.05
N ALA A 9 37.20 2.95 -36.52
CA ALA A 9 36.78 4.15 -35.84
C ALA A 9 36.25 3.92 -34.42
N ALA A 10 36.57 4.88 -33.58
CA ALA A 10 36.03 5.11 -32.26
C ALA A 10 34.48 5.19 -32.27
N LEU A 11 33.86 4.45 -31.36
CA LEU A 11 32.56 4.78 -30.77
C LEU A 11 32.78 4.76 -29.25
N SER A 12 32.86 5.92 -28.59
CA SER A 12 31.70 6.64 -28.02
C SER A 12 31.00 5.75 -26.97
N ALA A 13 31.46 5.82 -25.72
CA ALA A 13 30.96 6.73 -24.68
C ALA A 13 29.77 6.12 -23.90
N LEU A 14 30.10 5.69 -22.69
CA LEU A 14 29.31 5.60 -21.46
C LEU A 14 27.87 6.15 -21.53
N VAL A 15 26.90 5.27 -21.32
CA VAL A 15 25.60 5.63 -20.75
C VAL A 15 25.41 4.82 -19.48
N PHE A 16 25.67 5.49 -18.35
CA PHE A 16 25.22 5.07 -17.03
C PHE A 16 23.69 5.06 -17.02
N LEU A 17 23.08 3.88 -17.06
CA LEU A 17 21.69 3.71 -16.63
C LEU A 17 21.68 3.62 -15.09
N ALA A 18 21.90 4.77 -14.46
CA ALA A 18 21.41 5.01 -13.11
C ALA A 18 19.88 5.10 -13.22
N ALA A 19 19.19 3.97 -13.10
CA ALA A 19 17.76 3.95 -12.83
C ALA A 19 17.58 4.51 -11.41
N CYS A 20 17.43 5.82 -11.34
CA CYS A 20 16.84 6.49 -10.20
C CYS A 20 15.35 6.07 -10.21
N GLU A 21 15.02 4.98 -9.52
CA GLU A 21 13.64 4.70 -9.16
C GLU A 21 13.21 5.77 -8.15
N THR A 22 12.81 6.92 -8.69
CA THR A 22 12.00 7.88 -7.93
C THR A 22 10.67 7.21 -7.67
N ALA A 23 10.50 6.74 -6.44
CA ALA A 23 9.23 6.31 -5.90
C ALA A 23 8.14 7.35 -6.19
N PRO A 24 7.03 6.99 -6.86
CA PRO A 24 5.87 7.84 -6.87
C PRO A 24 5.20 7.77 -5.49
N THR A 25 5.61 8.66 -4.60
CA THR A 25 4.77 9.13 -3.50
C THR A 25 3.73 10.07 -4.08
N THR A 26 2.54 9.55 -4.39
CA THR A 26 1.28 10.30 -4.42
C THR A 26 0.15 9.28 -4.43
N GLY A 27 -0.83 9.47 -3.55
CA GLY A 27 -2.00 8.60 -3.37
C GLY A 27 -2.90 8.56 -4.59
N THR A 28 -2.43 7.90 -5.64
CA THR A 28 -3.26 7.43 -6.75
C THR A 28 -4.04 6.24 -6.19
N PRO A 29 -5.38 6.19 -6.32
CA PRO A 29 -6.14 5.00 -5.98
C PRO A 29 -5.50 3.80 -6.68
N PRO A 30 -5.34 2.65 -6.02
CA PRO A 30 -4.81 1.48 -6.68
C PRO A 30 -5.70 1.19 -7.89
N GLU A 31 -5.16 1.39 -9.09
CA GLU A 31 -5.72 0.84 -10.30
C GLU A 31 -6.03 -0.62 -10.01
N THR A 32 -7.30 -1.05 -10.15
CA THR A 32 -7.82 -2.36 -9.70
C THR A 32 -6.91 -3.56 -9.99
N GLN A 33 -6.08 -3.47 -11.04
CA GLN A 33 -5.06 -4.46 -11.40
C GLN A 33 -3.99 -4.69 -10.32
N ASN A 34 -3.67 -3.70 -9.49
CA ASN A 34 -2.70 -3.82 -8.40
C ASN A 34 -3.30 -4.36 -7.09
N PHE A 35 -4.61 -4.22 -6.90
CA PHE A 35 -5.26 -4.62 -5.65
C PHE A 35 -5.22 -6.14 -5.42
N ASP A 36 -5.56 -6.92 -6.45
CA ASP A 36 -5.57 -8.39 -6.33
C ASP A 36 -4.16 -8.96 -6.12
N ALA A 37 -3.15 -8.35 -6.75
CA ALA A 37 -1.75 -8.70 -6.56
C ALA A 37 -1.26 -8.35 -5.15
N GLU A 38 -1.59 -7.15 -4.66
CA GLU A 38 -1.24 -6.72 -3.31
C GLU A 38 -1.95 -7.59 -2.26
N ARG A 39 -3.23 -7.91 -2.45
CA ARG A 39 -3.95 -8.86 -1.59
C ARG A 39 -3.26 -10.22 -1.57
N ALA A 40 -2.89 -10.75 -2.74
CA ALA A 40 -2.21 -12.05 -2.84
C ALA A 40 -0.86 -12.03 -2.11
N GLU A 41 -0.09 -10.96 -2.24
CA GLU A 41 1.18 -10.77 -1.51
C GLU A 41 0.96 -10.71 0.00
N LEU A 42 0.01 -9.89 0.49
CA LEU A 42 -0.31 -9.77 1.91
C LEU A 42 -0.86 -11.07 2.51
N ALA A 43 -1.53 -11.89 1.71
CA ALA A 43 -2.00 -13.21 2.09
C ALA A 43 -0.82 -14.19 2.23
N ALA A 44 0.07 -14.22 1.24
CA ALA A 44 1.17 -15.19 1.14
C ALA A 44 2.38 -14.84 2.01
N ASN A 45 2.61 -13.56 2.32
CA ASN A 45 3.82 -13.08 2.98
C ASN A 45 3.51 -12.42 4.34
N PRO A 46 3.67 -13.15 5.46
CA PRO A 46 3.44 -12.61 6.81
C PRO A 46 4.33 -11.42 7.17
N ALA A 47 5.55 -11.38 6.63
CA ALA A 47 6.47 -10.27 6.88
C ALA A 47 6.00 -8.99 6.17
N ALA A 48 5.61 -9.08 4.90
CA ALA A 48 5.00 -7.97 4.16
C ALA A 48 3.72 -7.48 4.84
N ARG A 49 2.86 -8.40 5.31
CA ARG A 49 1.66 -8.03 6.07
C ARG A 49 1.98 -7.29 7.37
N THR A 50 2.99 -7.74 8.10
CA THR A 50 3.41 -7.09 9.36
C THR A 50 3.93 -5.68 9.10
N ASP A 51 4.78 -5.51 8.07
CA ASP A 51 5.31 -4.22 7.66
C ASP A 51 4.19 -3.27 7.19
N PHE A 52 3.24 -3.78 6.39
CA PHE A 52 2.07 -3.02 5.96
C PHE A 52 1.24 -2.49 7.14
N VAL A 53 0.91 -3.36 8.11
CA VAL A 53 0.16 -2.97 9.31
C VAL A 53 0.94 -1.94 10.13
N ALA A 54 2.26 -2.07 10.27
CA ALA A 54 3.09 -1.11 11.00
C ALA A 54 3.10 0.27 10.32
N LYS A 55 3.24 0.31 8.99
CA LYS A 55 3.19 1.54 8.20
C LYS A 55 1.81 2.20 8.27
N CYS A 56 0.75 1.42 8.09
CA CYS A 56 -0.62 1.89 8.26
C CYS A 56 -0.82 2.49 9.65
N THR A 57 -0.45 1.77 10.71
CA THR A 57 -0.62 2.22 12.09
C THR A 57 0.09 3.55 12.33
N THR A 58 1.32 3.68 11.83
CA THR A 58 2.11 4.92 11.94
C THR A 58 1.45 6.08 11.18
N ALA A 59 0.88 5.84 10.01
CA ALA A 59 0.17 6.86 9.23
C ALA A 59 -1.13 7.28 9.92
N THR A 60 -1.96 6.31 10.33
CA THR A 60 -3.24 6.54 11.01
C THR A 60 -3.06 7.22 12.36
N ALA A 61 -1.98 6.96 13.10
CA ALA A 61 -1.68 7.63 14.36
C ALA A 61 -1.43 9.14 14.21
N ARG A 62 -1.24 9.65 12.99
CA ARG A 62 -1.11 11.08 12.69
C ARG A 62 -2.45 11.79 12.43
N SER A 63 -3.56 11.04 12.41
CA SER A 63 -4.91 11.61 12.28
C SER A 63 -5.25 12.50 13.48
N SER A 64 -6.29 13.33 13.32
CA SER A 64 -6.71 14.23 14.40
C SER A 64 -7.19 13.45 15.63
N ALA A 65 -7.09 14.06 16.81
CA ALA A 65 -7.57 13.44 18.05
C ALA A 65 -9.08 13.10 17.99
N THR A 66 -9.86 13.93 17.28
CA THR A 66 -11.28 13.69 17.04
C THR A 66 -11.50 12.44 16.19
N ASP A 67 -10.75 12.28 15.09
CA ASP A 67 -10.86 11.10 14.22
C ASP A 67 -10.46 9.83 14.95
N ILE A 68 -9.36 9.88 15.71
CA ILE A 68 -8.91 8.74 16.53
C ILE A 68 -9.97 8.34 17.57
N SER A 69 -10.62 9.31 18.20
CA SER A 69 -11.69 9.05 19.17
C SER A 69 -12.93 8.45 18.50
N ASN A 70 -13.32 8.97 17.34
CA ASN A 70 -14.44 8.44 16.56
C ASN A 70 -14.17 7.00 16.09
N MET A 71 -12.95 6.73 15.62
CA MET A 71 -12.50 5.37 15.28
C MET A 71 -12.57 4.45 16.50
N ALA A 72 -12.13 4.91 17.66
CA ALA A 72 -12.16 4.13 18.89
C ALA A 72 -13.58 3.70 19.27
N VAL A 73 -14.54 4.62 19.20
CA VAL A 73 -15.97 4.34 19.44
C VAL A 73 -16.50 3.34 18.41
N LEU A 74 -16.20 3.56 17.12
CA LEU A 74 -16.68 2.71 16.03
C LEU A 74 -16.21 1.26 16.18
N MET A 75 -14.98 1.08 16.63
CA MET A 75 -14.32 -0.22 16.74
C MET A 75 -14.43 -0.85 18.13
N ASP A 76 -15.13 -0.21 19.06
CA ASP A 76 -15.23 -0.62 20.47
C ASP A 76 -13.84 -0.86 21.09
N THR A 77 -12.97 0.16 21.01
CA THR A 77 -11.60 0.12 21.52
C THR A 77 -11.22 1.45 22.17
N THR A 78 -10.00 1.56 22.69
CA THR A 78 -9.51 2.82 23.26
C THR A 78 -8.85 3.70 22.19
N PRO A 79 -8.84 5.03 22.34
CA PRO A 79 -8.14 5.94 21.40
C PRO A 79 -6.68 5.54 21.14
N ALA A 80 -5.96 5.11 22.19
CA ALA A 80 -4.58 4.66 22.07
C ALA A 80 -4.41 3.41 21.20
N ARG A 81 -5.42 2.53 21.14
CA ARG A 81 -5.41 1.30 20.33
C ARG A 81 -6.10 1.45 19.00
N ALA A 82 -6.79 2.56 18.75
CA ALA A 82 -7.59 2.73 17.54
C ALA A 82 -6.75 2.63 16.24
N PRO A 83 -5.56 3.28 16.11
CA PRO A 83 -4.77 3.15 14.89
C PRO A 83 -4.39 1.70 14.55
N SER A 84 -3.88 0.96 15.54
CA SER A 84 -3.46 -0.43 15.33
C SER A 84 -4.65 -1.35 15.08
N THR A 85 -5.75 -1.17 15.82
CA THR A 85 -6.98 -1.96 15.65
C THR A 85 -7.56 -1.77 14.24
N PHE A 86 -7.61 -0.53 13.75
CA PHE A 86 -8.08 -0.21 12.41
C PHE A 86 -7.24 -0.90 11.34
N CYS A 87 -5.92 -0.71 11.40
CA CYS A 87 -5.01 -1.26 10.39
C CYS A 87 -5.02 -2.79 10.38
N GLN A 88 -5.10 -3.43 11.55
CA GLN A 88 -5.24 -4.88 11.63
C GLN A 88 -6.55 -5.36 11.00
N ARG A 89 -7.69 -4.77 11.39
CA ARG A 89 -9.01 -5.16 10.87
C ARG A 89 -9.10 -4.96 9.37
N MET A 90 -8.70 -3.80 8.86
CA MET A 90 -8.71 -3.50 7.43
C MET A 90 -7.81 -4.44 6.62
N THR A 91 -6.57 -4.66 7.06
CA THR A 91 -5.64 -5.56 6.37
C THR A 91 -6.18 -6.98 6.34
N GLN A 92 -6.74 -7.45 7.46
CA GLN A 92 -7.37 -8.76 7.51
C GLN A 92 -8.61 -8.82 6.60
N GLY A 93 -9.44 -7.78 6.57
CA GLY A 93 -10.59 -7.70 5.67
C GLY A 93 -10.20 -7.78 4.20
N VAL A 94 -9.08 -7.14 3.81
CA VAL A 94 -8.53 -7.24 2.45
C VAL A 94 -8.06 -8.67 2.16
N VAL A 95 -7.24 -9.25 3.04
CA VAL A 95 -6.70 -10.61 2.88
C VAL A 95 -7.81 -11.67 2.82
N ASP A 96 -8.83 -11.56 3.67
CA ASP A 96 -9.98 -12.47 3.71
C ASP A 96 -10.97 -12.23 2.55
N GLY A 97 -10.76 -11.20 1.72
CA GLY A 97 -11.64 -10.82 0.62
C GLY A 97 -12.97 -10.17 1.04
N ARG A 98 -13.10 -9.76 2.31
CA ARG A 98 -14.27 -9.03 2.85
C ARG A 98 -14.25 -7.54 2.51
N VAL A 99 -13.09 -7.00 2.13
CA VAL A 99 -12.91 -5.65 1.60
C VAL A 99 -12.48 -5.77 0.14
N SER A 100 -13.28 -5.22 -0.77
CA SER A 100 -12.99 -5.19 -2.21
C SER A 100 -12.14 -3.99 -2.60
N ALA A 101 -11.58 -4.01 -3.83
CA ALA A 101 -10.91 -2.84 -4.41
C ALA A 101 -11.83 -1.60 -4.39
N ARG A 102 -13.11 -1.79 -4.73
CA ARG A 102 -14.12 -0.72 -4.71
C ARG A 102 -14.32 -0.15 -3.31
N ASP A 103 -14.26 -0.99 -2.28
CA ASP A 103 -14.38 -0.52 -0.89
C ASP A 103 -13.20 0.36 -0.49
N VAL A 104 -11.99 0.02 -0.93
CA VAL A 104 -10.78 0.83 -0.72
C VAL A 104 -10.87 2.15 -1.49
N GLU A 105 -11.28 2.13 -2.76
CA GLU A 105 -11.48 3.33 -3.57
C GLU A 105 -12.52 4.28 -2.93
N MET A 106 -13.66 3.74 -2.50
CA MET A 106 -14.69 4.50 -1.80
C MET A 106 -14.16 5.06 -0.46
N GLY A 107 -13.40 4.26 0.30
CA GLY A 107 -12.74 4.69 1.53
C GLY A 107 -11.77 5.86 1.30
N MET A 108 -10.95 5.79 0.26
CA MET A 108 -10.04 6.89 -0.13
C MET A 108 -10.78 8.15 -0.55
N ALA A 109 -11.98 8.02 -1.12
CA ALA A 109 -12.88 9.14 -1.41
C ALA A 109 -13.64 9.66 -0.17
N GLY A 110 -13.35 9.14 1.03
CA GLY A 110 -14.00 9.52 2.28
C GLY A 110 -15.36 8.85 2.52
N GLN A 111 -15.71 7.83 1.73
CA GLN A 111 -16.97 7.12 1.85
C GLN A 111 -16.80 5.83 2.66
N MET A 112 -17.65 5.65 3.66
CA MET A 112 -17.71 4.42 4.45
C MET A 112 -18.65 3.43 3.76
N THR A 113 -18.16 2.25 3.42
CA THR A 113 -18.99 1.20 2.81
C THR A 113 -19.49 0.22 3.87
N PRO A 114 -20.61 -0.50 3.61
CA PRO A 114 -21.08 -1.53 4.54
C PRO A 114 -20.04 -2.62 4.82
N GLY A 115 -19.25 -3.03 3.81
CA GLY A 115 -18.20 -4.05 3.98
C GLY A 115 -17.07 -3.58 4.89
N VAL A 116 -16.61 -2.33 4.70
CA VAL A 116 -15.62 -1.71 5.59
C VAL A 116 -16.16 -1.62 7.02
N LEU A 117 -17.42 -1.19 7.17
CA LEU A 117 -18.04 -1.04 8.48
C LEU A 117 -18.11 -2.37 9.25
N GLN A 118 -18.49 -3.45 8.58
CA GLN A 118 -18.55 -4.80 9.17
C GLN A 118 -17.16 -5.25 9.65
N VAL A 119 -16.15 -5.11 8.80
CA VAL A 119 -14.76 -5.45 9.15
C VAL A 119 -14.26 -4.62 10.32
N LEU A 120 -14.51 -3.31 10.32
CA LEU A 120 -14.11 -2.43 11.41
C LEU A 120 -14.86 -2.74 12.71
N GLN A 121 -16.09 -3.25 12.66
CA GLN A 121 -16.85 -3.65 13.84
C GLN A 121 -16.60 -5.10 14.27
N ALA A 122 -15.74 -5.83 13.54
CA ALA A 122 -15.51 -7.26 13.73
C ALA A 122 -16.80 -8.09 13.67
N ARG A 123 -17.68 -7.75 12.73
CA ARG A 123 -18.97 -8.42 12.46
C ARG A 123 -18.99 -9.08 11.09
#